data_AF-A0A530QLA1-F1
#
_entry.id   AF-A0A530QLA1-F1
#
_cell.length_a   1.000
_cell.length_b   1.000
_cell.length_c   1.000
_cell.angle_alpha   90.00
_cell.angle_beta   90.00
_cell.angle_gamma   90.00
#
_symmetry.space_group_name_H-M   'P 1'
#
loop_
_entity.id
_entity.type
_entity.pdbx_description
1 polymer ?
#
loop_
_entity_poly.entity_id
_entity_poly.type
_entity_poly.pdbx_seq_one_letter_code
_entity_poly.pdbx_strand_id
1 'polypeptide(L)'
;SYRYDLTSDGSTLSPSESSEPALDFIARVAGVYQTRSRKLVAEQIGIRSGAASEALGTASVEFVEGKVPGISVAFNVHDMPVSHVKQLWPWFSAGNARLWVLKNLFGGRVVDANLQFQVVP
;
A
#
# COMPACT_ATOMS: atom_id res chain seq x y z
N SER A 1 7.06 -17.97 16.63
CA SER A 1 6.77 -16.98 15.57
C SER A 1 8.02 -16.83 14.73
N TYR A 2 7.87 -16.42 13.47
CA TYR A 2 9.00 -16.11 12.60
C TYR A 2 9.04 -14.60 12.35
N ARG A 3 10.21 -13.98 12.46
CA ARG A 3 10.40 -12.58 12.04
C ARG A 3 10.82 -12.55 10.58
N TYR A 4 10.38 -11.54 9.84
CA TYR A 4 10.77 -11.33 8.46
C TYR A 4 11.07 -9.85 8.20
N ASP A 5 11.94 -9.62 7.23
CA ASP A 5 12.29 -8.30 6.71
C ASP A 5 12.50 -8.44 5.20
N LEU A 6 11.59 -7.86 4.42
CA LEU A 6 11.60 -7.90 2.97
C LEU A 6 11.94 -6.50 2.47
N THR A 7 12.99 -6.39 1.68
CA THR A 7 13.37 -5.12 1.04
C THR A 7 13.36 -5.30 -0.46
N SER A 8 12.85 -4.29 -1.16
CA SER A 8 12.88 -4.18 -2.60
C SER A 8 13.48 -2.84 -2.99
N ASP A 9 14.47 -2.86 -3.87
CA ASP A 9 15.19 -1.69 -4.37
C ASP A 9 15.18 -1.74 -5.90
N GLY A 10 14.75 -0.66 -6.54
CA GLY A 10 14.58 -0.59 -8.00
C GLY A 10 13.29 -1.25 -8.53
N SER A 11 12.22 -1.32 -7.73
CA SER A 11 10.90 -1.71 -8.25
C SER A 11 10.17 -0.54 -8.89
N THR A 12 9.21 -0.84 -9.77
CA THR A 12 8.44 0.16 -10.51
C THR A 12 6.93 -0.10 -10.37
N LEU A 13 6.16 0.95 -10.07
CA LEU A 13 4.69 0.95 -10.11
C LEU A 13 4.22 1.60 -11.41
N SER A 14 3.40 0.86 -12.16
CA SER A 14 2.78 1.35 -13.40
C SER A 14 1.44 0.62 -13.65
N PRO A 15 0.38 0.87 -12.86
CA PRO A 15 -0.95 0.33 -13.09
C PRO A 15 -1.44 0.74 -14.48
N SER A 16 -2.00 -0.22 -15.21
CA SER A 16 -2.46 -0.04 -16.59
C SER A 16 -3.56 1.01 -16.74
N GLU A 17 -4.30 1.31 -15.66
CA GLU A 17 -5.35 2.34 -15.69
C GLU A 17 -4.82 3.76 -15.43
N SER A 18 -3.55 3.90 -15.04
CA SER A 18 -2.91 5.20 -14.79
C SER A 18 -2.20 5.69 -16.04
N SER A 19 -2.45 6.94 -16.43
CA SER A 19 -1.68 7.63 -17.47
C SER A 19 -0.47 8.39 -16.92
N GLU A 20 -0.27 8.38 -15.61
CA GLU A 20 0.90 9.00 -14.97
C GLU A 20 2.17 8.22 -15.34
N PRO A 21 3.36 8.86 -15.35
CA PRO A 21 4.62 8.15 -15.54
C PRO A 21 4.79 7.03 -14.51
N ALA A 22 5.49 5.97 -14.91
CA ALA A 22 5.86 4.89 -14.02
C ALA A 22 6.67 5.43 -12.83
N LEU A 23 6.40 4.89 -11.64
CA LEU A 23 6.98 5.36 -10.39
C LEU A 23 7.98 4.33 -9.87
N ASP A 24 9.26 4.66 -9.93
CA ASP A 24 10.29 3.85 -9.27
C ASP A 24 10.26 4.07 -7.76
N PHE A 25 10.42 2.99 -7.00
CA PHE A 25 10.35 3.02 -5.55
C PHE A 25 11.24 1.97 -4.89
N ILE A 26 11.57 2.28 -3.64
CA ILE A 26 12.15 1.37 -2.67
C ILE A 26 11.04 1.02 -1.68
N ALA A 27 10.93 -0.25 -1.31
CA ALA A 27 10.01 -0.70 -0.29
C ALA A 27 10.68 -1.58 0.75
N ARG A 28 10.21 -1.46 1.99
CA ARG A 28 10.56 -2.37 3.08
C ARG A 28 9.30 -2.81 3.80
N VAL A 29 9.19 -4.11 4.07
CA VAL A 29 8.12 -4.72 4.85
C VAL A 29 8.75 -5.58 5.94
N ALA A 30 8.61 -5.15 7.18
CA ALA A 30 9.13 -5.87 8.35
C ALA A 30 7.97 -6.31 9.25
N GLY A 31 8.10 -7.51 9.81
CA GLY A 31 7.05 -8.03 10.69
C GLY A 31 7.25 -9.45 11.18
N VAL A 32 6.13 -10.08 11.54
CA VAL A 32 6.10 -11.42 12.15
C VAL A 32 5.00 -12.31 11.57
N TYR A 33 5.33 -13.59 11.41
CA TYR A 33 4.34 -14.65 11.25
C TYR A 33 4.10 -15.34 12.60
N GLN A 34 2.86 -15.23 13.09
CA GLN A 34 2.39 -15.83 14.32
C GLN A 34 1.80 -17.22 14.01
N THR A 35 2.56 -18.28 14.31
CA THR A 35 2.20 -19.66 13.93
C THR A 35 0.96 -20.19 14.65
N ARG A 36 0.74 -19.82 15.92
CA ARG A 36 -0.42 -20.28 16.70
C ARG A 36 -1.74 -19.68 16.20
N SER A 37 -1.75 -18.38 15.96
CA SER A 37 -2.91 -17.64 15.45
C SER A 37 -3.03 -17.67 13.92
N ARG A 38 -2.06 -18.28 13.22
CA ARG A 38 -1.97 -18.27 11.75
C ARG A 38 -2.16 -16.85 11.19
N LYS A 39 -1.43 -15.88 11.75
CA LYS A 39 -1.52 -14.46 11.38
C LYS A 39 -0.19 -13.94 10.88
N LEU A 40 -0.19 -13.36 9.67
CA LEU A 40 0.95 -12.63 9.12
C LEU A 40 0.75 -11.15 9.43
N VAL A 41 1.71 -10.53 10.11
CA VAL A 41 1.62 -9.12 10.52
C VAL A 41 2.83 -8.38 9.98
N ALA A 42 2.58 -7.38 9.12
CA ALA A 42 3.55 -6.37 8.74
C ALA A 42 3.44 -5.21 9.74
N GLU A 43 4.36 -5.19 10.69
CA GLU A 43 4.44 -4.17 11.74
C GLU A 43 4.88 -2.82 11.17
N GLN A 44 5.67 -2.85 10.09
CA GLN A 44 6.11 -1.67 9.38
C GLN A 44 6.17 -1.94 7.88
N ILE A 45 5.53 -1.07 7.12
CA ILE A 45 5.65 -0.94 5.68
C ILE A 45 6.17 0.46 5.41
N GLY A 46 7.25 0.57 4.64
CA GLY A 46 7.74 1.84 4.13
C GLY A 46 7.87 1.76 2.62
N ILE A 47 7.35 2.75 1.91
CA ILE A 47 7.52 2.90 0.47
C ILE A 47 8.06 4.31 0.23
N ARG A 48 9.13 4.42 -0.54
CA ARG A 48 9.75 5.70 -0.88
C ARG A 48 10.02 5.81 -2.36
N SER A 49 9.70 6.95 -2.95
CA SER A 49 10.03 7.31 -4.32
C SER A 49 10.69 8.69 -4.35
N GLY A 50 11.94 8.75 -4.80
CA GLY A 50 12.73 9.97 -4.76
C GLY A 50 12.86 10.58 -3.34
N ALA A 51 13.09 11.90 -3.29
CA ALA A 51 13.31 12.61 -2.03
C ALA A 51 12.02 13.02 -1.29
N ALA A 52 10.88 13.10 -1.99
CA ALA A 52 9.70 13.82 -1.51
C ALA A 52 8.41 12.97 -1.55
N SER A 53 8.50 11.64 -1.61
CA SER A 53 7.32 10.79 -1.62
C SER A 53 7.55 9.57 -0.76
N GLU A 54 6.90 9.56 0.39
CA GLU A 54 6.94 8.47 1.35
C GLU A 54 5.52 8.05 1.73
N ALA A 55 5.30 6.73 1.79
CA ALA A 55 4.10 6.14 2.37
C ALA A 55 4.53 5.17 3.47
N LEU A 56 3.91 5.31 4.64
CA LEU A 56 4.14 4.43 5.79
C LEU A 56 2.87 3.67 6.11
N GLY A 57 2.98 2.41 6.47
CA GLY A 57 1.80 1.59 6.72
C GLY A 57 2.04 0.38 7.59
N THR A 58 0.93 -0.30 7.85
CA THR A 58 0.89 -1.59 8.54
C THR A 58 -0.11 -2.48 7.81
N ALA A 59 0.07 -3.79 7.92
CA ALA A 59 -0.89 -4.73 7.39
C ALA A 59 -0.96 -6.01 8.22
N SER A 60 -2.07 -6.72 8.14
CA SER A 60 -2.14 -8.09 8.62
C SER A 60 -3.02 -8.95 7.74
N VAL A 61 -2.66 -10.21 7.61
CA VAL A 61 -3.46 -11.25 6.98
C VAL A 61 -3.74 -12.33 8.02
N GLU A 62 -5.00 -12.68 8.18
CA GLU A 62 -5.46 -13.72 9.10
C GLU A 62 -5.97 -14.92 8.31
N PHE A 63 -5.35 -16.08 8.54
CA PHE A 63 -5.68 -17.32 7.84
C PHE A 63 -6.58 -18.19 8.72
N VAL A 64 -7.87 -18.27 8.36
CA VAL A 64 -8.84 -19.15 9.01
C VAL A 64 -9.15 -20.33 8.10
N GLU A 65 -9.13 -21.54 8.66
CA GLU A 65 -9.35 -22.77 7.92
C GLU A 65 -10.77 -22.81 7.33
N GLY A 66 -10.88 -23.17 6.04
CA GLY A 66 -12.16 -23.20 5.33
C GLY A 66 -12.74 -21.84 4.99
N LYS A 67 -12.01 -20.74 5.22
CA LYS A 67 -12.46 -19.37 4.93
C LYS A 67 -11.50 -18.62 4.01
N VAL A 68 -12.00 -17.53 3.43
CA VAL A 68 -11.15 -16.56 2.74
C VAL A 68 -10.27 -15.84 3.76
N PRO A 69 -9.02 -15.48 3.44
CA PRO A 69 -8.17 -14.75 4.37
C PRO A 69 -8.76 -13.38 4.71
N GLY A 70 -8.75 -13.03 5.99
CA GLY A 70 -9.02 -11.67 6.43
C GLY A 70 -7.81 -10.79 6.15
N ILE A 71 -8.03 -9.55 5.71
CA ILE A 71 -6.98 -8.61 5.37
C ILE A 71 -7.28 -7.28 6.07
N SER A 72 -6.25 -6.71 6.70
CA SER A 72 -6.26 -5.35 7.22
C SER A 72 -5.05 -4.61 6.67
N VAL A 73 -5.25 -3.41 6.15
CA VAL A 73 -4.19 -2.55 5.60
C VAL A 73 -4.45 -1.13 6.05
N ALA A 74 -3.42 -0.46 6.52
CA ALA A 74 -3.44 0.97 6.81
C ALA A 74 -2.20 1.64 6.22
N PHE A 75 -2.40 2.75 5.52
CA PHE A 75 -1.34 3.60 4.98
C PHE A 75 -1.58 5.06 5.33
N ASN A 76 -0.49 5.78 5.59
CA ASN A 76 -0.44 7.21 5.69
C ASN A 76 0.54 7.75 4.66
N VAL A 77 0.18 8.89 4.09
CA VAL A 77 0.96 9.60 3.10
C VAL A 77 1.02 11.05 3.52
N HIS A 78 2.22 11.63 3.46
CA HIS A 78 2.44 13.03 3.77
C HIS A 78 3.15 13.70 2.60
N ASP A 79 2.64 14.88 2.22
CA ASP A 79 3.18 15.78 1.21
C ASP A 79 3.66 15.09 -0.08
N MET A 80 2.74 14.46 -0.81
CA MET A 80 3.06 13.66 -2.00
C MET A 80 2.41 14.23 -3.27
N PRO A 81 3.10 14.27 -4.44
CA PRO A 81 2.46 14.61 -5.70
C PRO A 81 1.25 13.72 -5.98
N VAL A 82 0.17 14.30 -6.51
CA VAL A 82 -1.02 13.51 -6.89
C VAL A 82 -0.68 12.38 -7.86
N SER A 83 0.26 12.60 -8.79
CA SER A 83 0.73 11.58 -9.72
C SER A 83 1.30 10.34 -9.01
N HIS A 84 2.05 10.53 -7.93
CA HIS A 84 2.63 9.44 -7.15
C HIS A 84 1.55 8.72 -6.32
N VAL A 85 0.60 9.48 -5.74
CA VAL A 85 -0.54 8.90 -5.01
C VAL A 85 -1.38 8.02 -5.93
N LYS A 86 -1.64 8.44 -7.18
CA LYS A 86 -2.33 7.63 -8.19
C LYS A 86 -1.64 6.30 -8.48
N GLN A 87 -0.30 6.31 -8.55
CA GLN A 87 0.52 5.11 -8.76
C GLN A 87 0.49 4.16 -7.56
N LEU A 88 0.46 4.71 -6.34
CA LEU A 88 0.48 3.95 -5.09
C LEU A 88 -0.90 3.44 -4.64
N TRP A 89 -1.99 4.06 -5.12
CA TRP A 89 -3.35 3.72 -4.69
C TRP A 89 -3.68 2.24 -4.97
N PRO A 90 -3.93 1.42 -3.93
CA PRO A 90 -4.26 0.01 -4.10
C PRO A 90 -5.49 -0.21 -4.98
N TRP A 91 -5.34 -1.00 -6.05
CA TRP A 91 -6.38 -1.26 -7.05
C TRP A 91 -7.67 -1.87 -6.47
N PHE A 92 -7.56 -2.61 -5.37
CA PHE A 92 -8.70 -3.23 -4.69
C PHE A 92 -9.49 -2.27 -3.78
N SER A 93 -8.99 -1.05 -3.57
CA SER A 93 -9.62 -0.07 -2.68
C SER A 93 -10.38 1.01 -3.47
N ALA A 94 -11.62 1.27 -3.07
CA ALA A 94 -12.45 2.36 -3.59
C ALA A 94 -12.53 2.45 -5.14
N GLY A 95 -12.73 1.31 -5.82
CA GLY A 95 -12.56 1.16 -7.28
C GLY A 95 -13.10 2.30 -8.15
N ASN A 96 -14.40 2.62 -8.06
CA ASN A 96 -14.99 3.70 -8.89
C ASN A 96 -14.41 5.09 -8.56
N ALA A 97 -14.14 5.38 -7.28
CA ALA A 97 -13.53 6.63 -6.87
C ALA A 97 -12.07 6.72 -7.37
N ARG A 98 -11.31 5.62 -7.26
CA ARG A 98 -9.95 5.51 -7.82
C ARG A 98 -9.96 5.80 -9.31
N LEU A 99 -10.82 5.14 -10.09
CA LEU A 99 -10.92 5.38 -11.54
C LEU A 99 -11.29 6.83 -11.88
N TRP A 100 -12.20 7.43 -11.10
CA TRP A 100 -12.53 8.84 -11.28
C TRP A 100 -11.32 9.74 -10.99
N VAL A 101 -10.58 9.52 -9.91
CA VAL A 101 -9.39 10.31 -9.57
C VAL A 101 -8.30 10.15 -10.63
N LEU A 102 -8.02 8.93 -11.07
CA LEU A 102 -7.04 8.65 -12.12
C LEU A 102 -7.34 9.48 -13.37
N LYS A 103 -8.61 9.57 -13.77
CA LYS A 103 -9.06 10.25 -14.98
C LYS A 103 -9.24 11.77 -14.83
N ASN A 104 -9.61 12.28 -13.67
CA ASN A 104 -10.12 13.66 -13.54
C ASN A 104 -9.28 14.58 -12.64
N LEU A 105 -8.43 14.03 -11.76
CA LEU A 105 -7.61 14.86 -10.88
C LEU A 105 -6.22 15.05 -11.50
N PHE A 106 -5.82 16.30 -11.76
CA PHE A 106 -4.55 16.60 -12.43
C PHE A 106 -3.70 17.56 -11.60
N GLY A 107 -2.42 17.23 -11.48
CA GLY A 107 -1.46 18.05 -10.73
C GLY A 107 -1.78 18.19 -9.24
N GLY A 108 -1.06 19.10 -8.58
CA GLY A 108 -1.22 19.35 -7.15
C GLY A 108 -0.52 18.32 -6.26
N ARG A 109 -0.75 18.47 -4.96
CA ARG A 109 -0.14 17.67 -3.90
C ARG A 109 -1.20 17.22 -2.90
N VAL A 110 -1.05 16.01 -2.41
CA VAL A 110 -1.79 15.48 -1.27
C VAL A 110 -0.96 15.79 -0.04
N VAL A 111 -1.40 16.77 0.75
CA VAL A 111 -0.69 17.23 1.95
C VAL A 111 -0.71 16.15 3.03
N ASP A 112 -1.88 15.54 3.25
CA ASP A 112 -2.06 14.42 4.15
C ASP A 112 -3.14 13.49 3.61
N ALA A 113 -2.91 12.18 3.72
CA ALA A 113 -3.92 11.17 3.42
C ALA A 113 -3.76 9.94 4.31
N ASN A 114 -4.89 9.33 4.64
CA ASN A 114 -4.97 8.06 5.34
C ASN A 114 -5.84 7.10 4.53
N LEU A 115 -5.37 5.86 4.37
CA LEU A 115 -6.12 4.76 3.79
C LEU A 115 -6.24 3.68 4.85
N GLN A 116 -7.47 3.21 5.07
CA GLN A 116 -7.77 2.03 5.89
C GLN A 116 -8.67 1.10 5.11
N PHE A 117 -8.30 -0.17 5.05
CA PHE A 117 -9.07 -1.21 4.39
C PHE A 117 -9.08 -2.45 5.25
N GLN A 118 -10.26 -3.01 5.48
CA GLN A 118 -10.43 -4.22 6.29
C GLN A 118 -11.50 -5.13 5.71
N VAL A 119 -11.19 -6.41 5.64
CA VAL A 119 -12.12 -7.50 5.35
C VAL A 119 -11.89 -8.60 6.38
N VAL A 120 -12.95 -9.10 6.99
CA VAL A 120 -12.89 -10.16 8.00
C VAL A 120 -12.90 -11.55 7.33
N PRO A 121 -12.28 -12.59 7.96
CA PRO A 121 -12.27 -13.96 7.43
C PRO A 121 -13.64 -14.65 7.36
#